data_AF-X1VBR3-F1
#
_entry.id   AF-X1VBR3-F1
#
_cell.length_a   1.000
_cell.length_b   1.000
_cell.length_c   1.000
_cell.angle_alpha   90.00
_cell.angle_beta   90.00
_cell.angle_gamma   90.00
#
_symmetry.space_group_name_H-M   'P 1'
#
loop_
_entity.id
_entity.type
_entity.pdbx_description
1 polymer ?
#
loop_
_entity_poly.entity_id
_entity_poly.type
_entity_poly.pdbx_seq_one_letter_code
_entity_poly.pdbx_strand_id
1 'polypeptide(L)'
;MKIAISAEGADLASNVAHRFGLSPYLLVVDTETMDFKALANPGATSRPGAGVRVVVFAVSEGVEVVLTGYCSPAVHNQLVSNGIKVITNVSGMVKEVIEKYKAGDFGRGLTVEGEKEQATRYINRDILVRALKSSVRQFANILPILIGVVLCIGLFNAFVSKEALASIFSGNVVLDTLWGACFGSILAGTPINSYVIGAALLNHGISLFAVTALIV
;
A
#
# COMPACT_ATOMS: atom_id res chain seq x y z
N MET A 1 1.37 23.98 16.71
CA MET A 1 0.31 23.23 15.97
C MET A 1 0.83 22.90 14.57
N LYS A 2 0.59 21.67 14.05
CA LYS A 2 1.14 21.25 12.75
C LYS A 2 0.12 21.23 11.62
N ILE A 3 0.48 21.83 10.48
CA ILE A 3 -0.33 21.88 9.26
C ILE A 3 0.44 21.21 8.12
N ALA A 4 -0.22 20.35 7.35
CA ALA A 4 0.31 19.86 6.08
C ALA A 4 -0.33 20.60 4.90
N ILE A 5 0.50 21.03 3.95
CA ILE A 5 0.07 21.65 2.70
C ILE A 5 0.53 20.79 1.53
N SER A 6 -0.38 20.47 0.60
CA SER A 6 -0.01 19.82 -0.65
C SER A 6 0.70 20.81 -1.57
N ALA A 7 1.91 20.51 -2.02
CA ALA A 7 2.75 21.44 -2.78
C ALA A 7 3.30 20.81 -4.07
N GLU A 8 3.51 21.65 -5.08
CA GLU A 8 4.16 21.25 -6.33
C GLU A 8 5.68 21.18 -6.20
N GLY A 9 6.26 21.90 -5.24
CA GLY A 9 7.70 21.93 -4.96
C GLY A 9 8.03 21.75 -3.47
N ALA A 10 9.32 21.71 -3.16
CA ALA A 10 9.83 21.50 -1.80
C ALA A 10 9.95 22.81 -0.99
N ASP A 11 9.51 23.93 -1.54
CA ASP A 11 9.74 25.27 -0.98
C ASP A 11 8.42 26.00 -0.69
N LEU A 12 8.42 26.93 0.26
CA LEU A 12 7.26 27.75 0.59
C LEU A 12 6.82 28.69 -0.55
N ALA A 13 7.72 28.95 -1.51
CA ALA A 13 7.43 29.72 -2.72
C ALA A 13 6.73 28.89 -3.81
N SER A 14 6.60 27.57 -3.62
CA SER A 14 5.86 26.72 -4.54
C SER A 14 4.35 26.93 -4.42
N ASN A 15 3.63 26.54 -5.47
CA ASN A 15 2.17 26.58 -5.48
C ASN A 15 1.58 25.38 -4.74
N VAL A 16 0.40 25.58 -4.18
CA VAL A 16 -0.43 24.50 -3.64
C VAL A 16 -0.82 23.56 -4.77
N ALA A 17 -0.50 22.28 -4.62
CA ALA A 17 -0.86 21.25 -5.57
C ALA A 17 -2.38 20.99 -5.55
N HIS A 18 -2.94 20.73 -6.73
CA HIS A 18 -4.38 20.49 -6.86
C HIS A 18 -4.84 19.23 -6.12
N ARG A 19 -4.09 18.12 -6.10
CA ARG A 19 -4.54 16.84 -5.50
C ARG A 19 -3.70 16.48 -4.30
N PHE A 20 -4.30 16.32 -3.13
CA PHE A 20 -3.57 15.95 -1.91
C PHE A 20 -2.81 14.62 -2.07
N GLY A 21 -3.50 13.54 -2.42
CA GLY A 21 -2.91 12.19 -2.45
C GLY A 21 -1.90 11.93 -3.58
N LEU A 22 -1.82 12.82 -4.58
CA LEU A 22 -0.90 12.72 -5.71
C LEU A 22 0.03 13.93 -5.82
N SER A 23 0.01 14.83 -4.84
CA SER A 23 0.90 15.98 -4.80
C SER A 23 2.35 15.51 -4.79
N PRO A 24 3.29 16.17 -5.48
CA PRO A 24 4.71 15.79 -5.43
C PRO A 24 5.29 15.88 -4.01
N TYR A 25 4.93 16.93 -3.27
CA TYR A 25 5.43 17.19 -1.93
C TYR A 25 4.29 17.50 -0.94
N LEU A 26 4.54 17.12 0.31
CA LEU A 26 3.79 17.60 1.47
C LEU A 26 4.71 18.49 2.30
N LEU A 27 4.32 19.74 2.49
CA LEU A 27 5.02 20.67 3.37
C LEU A 27 4.34 20.62 4.74
N VAL A 28 5.04 20.11 5.75
CA VAL A 28 4.56 20.09 7.14
C VAL A 28 5.15 21.30 7.84
N VAL A 29 4.30 22.21 8.30
CA VAL A 29 4.68 23.49 8.90
C VAL A 29 4.19 23.53 10.34
N ASP A 30 5.04 23.94 11.27
CA ASP A 30 4.62 24.33 12.61
C ASP A 30 4.20 25.81 12.60
N THR A 31 2.95 26.09 12.97
CA THR A 31 2.42 27.46 12.95
C THR A 31 3.01 28.38 14.02
N GLU A 32 3.61 27.81 15.07
CA GLU A 32 4.17 28.55 16.20
C GLU A 32 5.59 29.03 15.87
N THR A 33 6.47 28.13 15.40
CA THR A 33 7.86 28.46 15.07
C THR A 33 8.06 28.91 13.62
N MET A 34 7.09 28.63 12.74
CA MET A 34 7.19 28.75 11.28
C MET A 34 8.24 27.83 10.66
N ASP A 35 8.77 26.86 11.41
CA ASP A 35 9.62 25.83 10.84
C ASP A 35 8.80 24.94 9.93
N PHE A 36 9.38 24.59 8.78
CA PHE A 36 8.75 23.69 7.83
C PHE A 36 9.68 22.55 7.44
N LYS A 37 9.07 21.41 7.13
CA LYS A 37 9.72 20.22 6.60
C LYS A 37 9.07 19.88 5.27
N ALA A 38 9.86 19.88 4.21
CA ALA A 38 9.42 19.44 2.90
C ALA A 38 9.61 17.94 2.75
N LEU A 39 8.53 17.22 2.48
CA LEU A 39 8.51 15.77 2.42
C LEU A 39 8.02 15.32 1.06
N ALA A 40 8.80 14.46 0.39
CA ALA A 40 8.34 13.81 -0.82
C ALA A 40 7.09 12.97 -0.51
N ASN A 41 6.04 13.13 -1.29
CA ASN A 41 4.78 12.44 -1.01
C ASN A 41 4.89 10.96 -1.39
N PRO A 42 4.74 10.02 -0.44
CA PRO A 42 4.76 8.58 -0.75
C PRO A 42 3.62 8.16 -1.70
N GLY A 43 2.57 8.98 -1.83
CA GLY A 43 1.46 8.82 -2.76
C GLY A 43 1.68 9.37 -4.17
N ALA A 44 2.75 10.13 -4.44
CA ALA A 44 2.97 10.80 -5.73
C ALA A 44 3.00 9.83 -6.93
N THR A 45 3.42 8.59 -6.72
CA THR A 45 3.62 7.59 -7.80
C THR A 45 2.33 6.92 -8.31
N SER A 46 1.14 7.35 -7.88
CA SER A 46 -0.17 6.80 -8.33
C SER A 46 -0.32 5.28 -8.23
N ARG A 47 0.49 4.62 -7.39
CA ARG A 47 0.41 3.17 -7.16
C ARG A 47 -0.85 2.82 -6.35
N PRO A 48 -1.37 1.57 -6.46
CA PRO A 48 -2.44 1.11 -5.58
C PRO A 48 -2.10 1.39 -4.11
N GLY A 49 -3.03 2.01 -3.38
CA GLY A 49 -2.84 2.38 -1.98
C GLY A 49 -2.11 3.72 -1.73
N ALA A 50 -1.78 4.50 -2.77
CA ALA A 50 -1.19 5.84 -2.64
C ALA A 50 -1.96 6.76 -1.67
N GLY A 51 -3.29 6.75 -1.76
CA GLY A 51 -4.16 7.52 -0.87
C GLY A 51 -4.07 7.12 0.60
N VAL A 52 -3.90 5.82 0.89
CA VAL A 52 -3.75 5.34 2.29
C VAL A 52 -2.38 5.73 2.84
N ARG A 53 -1.33 5.63 2.01
CA ARG A 53 0.04 5.99 2.42
C ARG A 53 0.15 7.46 2.81
N VAL A 54 -0.50 8.36 2.06
CA VAL A 54 -0.46 9.80 2.38
C VAL A 54 -1.18 10.11 3.71
N VAL A 55 -2.25 9.38 4.03
CA VAL A 55 -2.97 9.52 5.30
C VAL A 55 -2.10 9.05 6.46
N VAL A 56 -1.55 7.83 6.37
CA VAL A 56 -0.67 7.28 7.41
C VAL A 56 0.51 8.21 7.66
N PHE A 57 1.05 8.77 6.58
CA PHE A 57 2.13 9.74 6.66
C PHE A 57 1.74 11.01 7.43
N ALA A 58 0.62 11.64 7.07
CA ALA A 58 0.12 12.83 7.76
C ALA A 58 -0.14 12.58 9.25
N VAL A 59 -0.73 11.43 9.60
CA VAL A 59 -0.96 11.01 10.98
C VAL A 59 0.38 10.83 11.73
N SER A 60 1.37 10.18 11.09
CA SER A 60 2.66 9.91 11.72
C SER A 60 3.49 11.16 12.00
N GLU A 61 3.36 12.20 11.18
CA GLU A 61 4.02 13.49 11.39
C GLU A 61 3.28 14.37 12.43
N GLY A 62 2.13 13.91 12.94
CA GLY A 62 1.32 14.61 13.93
C GLY A 62 0.58 15.82 13.35
N VAL A 63 0.18 15.74 12.09
CA VAL A 63 -0.55 16.82 11.40
C VAL A 63 -1.97 16.93 11.96
N GLU A 64 -2.37 18.14 12.31
CA GLU A 64 -3.72 18.42 12.84
C GLU A 64 -4.66 18.98 11.75
N VAL A 65 -4.09 19.63 10.73
CA VAL A 65 -4.83 20.30 9.66
C VAL A 65 -4.15 20.06 8.31
N VAL A 66 -4.95 19.75 7.29
CA VAL A 66 -4.50 19.62 5.90
C VAL A 66 -5.10 20.74 5.06
N LEU A 67 -4.26 21.46 4.33
CA LEU A 67 -4.64 22.48 3.34
C LEU A 67 -4.31 21.96 1.94
N THR A 68 -5.31 21.88 1.06
CA THR A 68 -5.11 21.33 -0.30
C THR A 68 -6.13 21.86 -1.29
N GLY A 69 -5.83 21.75 -2.59
CA GLY A 69 -6.81 22.07 -3.63
C GLY A 69 -7.99 21.09 -3.60
N TYR A 70 -7.72 19.80 -3.65
CA TYR A 70 -8.72 18.73 -3.72
C TYR A 70 -8.29 17.50 -2.94
N CYS A 71 -9.23 16.96 -2.17
CA CYS A 71 -9.10 15.71 -1.45
C CYS A 71 -10.22 14.75 -1.89
N SER A 72 -9.87 13.51 -2.24
CA SER A 72 -10.88 12.53 -2.61
C SER A 72 -11.71 12.11 -1.38
N PRO A 73 -12.99 11.72 -1.54
CA PRO A 73 -13.85 11.34 -0.41
C PRO A 73 -13.26 10.24 0.47
N ALA A 74 -12.59 9.26 -0.14
CA ALA A 74 -11.94 8.17 0.59
C ALA A 74 -10.79 8.67 1.50
N VAL A 75 -9.96 9.58 1.00
CA VAL A 75 -8.83 10.14 1.76
C VAL A 75 -9.33 11.12 2.81
N HIS A 76 -10.31 11.97 2.46
CA HIS A 76 -10.94 12.92 3.36
C HIS A 76 -11.53 12.21 4.58
N ASN A 77 -12.33 11.16 4.36
CA ASN A 77 -12.97 10.42 5.45
C ASN A 77 -11.95 9.78 6.39
N GLN A 78 -10.82 9.28 5.86
CA GLN A 78 -9.76 8.71 6.68
C GLN A 78 -9.01 9.78 7.50
N LEU A 79 -8.69 10.94 6.91
CA LEU A 79 -8.07 12.06 7.63
C LEU A 79 -8.95 12.52 8.79
N VAL A 80 -10.23 12.78 8.52
CA VAL A 80 -11.21 13.23 9.52
C VAL A 80 -11.42 12.19 10.62
N SER A 81 -11.48 10.90 10.27
CA SER A 81 -11.62 9.81 11.27
C SER A 81 -10.41 9.70 12.20
N ASN A 82 -9.25 10.22 11.80
CA ASN A 82 -8.04 10.31 12.64
C ASN A 82 -7.90 11.68 13.33
N GLY A 83 -8.95 12.51 13.34
CA GLY A 83 -8.96 13.81 14.00
C GLY A 83 -8.28 14.93 13.21
N ILE A 84 -7.88 14.68 11.95
CA ILE A 84 -7.24 15.68 11.09
C ILE A 84 -8.31 16.50 10.37
N LYS A 85 -8.28 17.81 10.54
CA LYS A 85 -9.18 18.73 9.82
C LYS A 85 -8.70 18.90 8.39
N VAL A 86 -9.60 18.91 7.42
CA VAL A 86 -9.25 19.06 6.00
C VAL A 86 -9.93 20.31 5.44
N ILE A 87 -9.15 21.20 4.83
CA ILE A 87 -9.62 22.38 4.13
C ILE A 87 -9.24 22.22 2.65
N THR A 88 -10.26 22.16 1.80
CA THR A 88 -10.14 22.00 0.35
C THR A 88 -10.33 23.35 -0.36
N ASN A 89 -10.22 23.33 -1.70
CA ASN A 89 -10.32 24.51 -2.57
C ASN A 89 -9.27 25.59 -2.25
N VAL A 90 -8.14 25.17 -1.67
CA VAL A 90 -7.00 26.05 -1.39
C VAL A 90 -6.14 26.17 -2.65
N SER A 91 -5.80 27.39 -3.04
CA SER A 91 -4.95 27.69 -4.19
C SER A 91 -4.04 28.88 -3.92
N GLY A 92 -3.02 29.04 -4.74
CA GLY A 92 -1.99 30.09 -4.60
C GLY A 92 -0.68 29.56 -4.04
N MET A 93 0.19 30.49 -3.62
CA MET A 93 1.51 30.18 -3.07
C MET A 93 1.39 29.64 -1.65
N VAL A 94 2.17 28.62 -1.30
CA VAL A 94 2.11 27.98 0.02
C VAL A 94 2.32 29.00 1.15
N LYS A 95 3.28 29.92 1.00
CA LYS A 95 3.52 30.99 1.97
C LYS A 95 2.27 31.84 2.26
N GLU A 96 1.58 32.30 1.22
CA GLU A 96 0.36 33.11 1.35
C GLU A 96 -0.78 32.32 1.98
N VAL A 97 -0.88 31.03 1.67
CA VAL A 97 -1.90 30.13 2.23
C VAL A 97 -1.70 29.94 3.73
N ILE A 98 -0.46 29.81 4.20
CA ILE A 98 -0.14 29.73 5.62
C ILE A 98 -0.54 31.03 6.33
N GLU A 99 -0.24 32.18 5.74
CA GLU A 99 -0.58 33.50 6.30
C GLU A 99 -2.11 33.68 6.40
N LYS A 100 -2.86 33.35 5.33
CA LYS A 100 -4.33 33.35 5.33
C LYS A 100 -4.91 32.42 6.40
N TYR A 101 -4.27 31.28 6.63
CA TYR A 101 -4.69 30.35 7.68
C TYR A 101 -4.50 30.92 9.07
N LYS A 102 -3.35 31.56 9.34
CA LYS A 102 -3.09 32.23 10.61
C LYS A 102 -4.00 33.45 10.84
N ALA A 103 -4.37 34.15 9.77
CA ALA A 103 -5.32 35.26 9.82
C ALA A 103 -6.77 34.83 10.09
N GLY A 104 -7.08 33.53 9.99
CA GLY A 104 -8.43 33.00 10.15
C GLY A 104 -9.32 33.19 8.91
N ASP A 105 -8.75 33.54 7.75
CA ASP A 105 -9.48 33.81 6.50
C ASP A 105 -10.16 32.56 5.93
N PHE A 106 -9.76 31.37 6.35
CA PHE A 106 -10.46 30.12 6.03
C PHE A 106 -11.67 29.85 6.97
N GLY A 107 -12.10 30.86 7.74
CA GLY A 107 -13.13 30.77 8.78
C GLY A 107 -14.53 30.40 8.28
N ARG A 108 -15.04 29.27 8.80
CA ARG A 108 -16.41 28.68 8.75
C ARG A 108 -17.14 28.56 7.40
N GLY A 109 -16.81 29.35 6.38
CA GLY A 109 -17.43 29.35 5.06
C GLY A 109 -16.73 28.46 4.03
N LEU A 110 -15.51 28.00 4.34
CA LEU A 110 -14.92 26.82 3.70
C LEU A 110 -15.18 25.63 4.62
N THR A 111 -16.48 25.32 4.81
CA THR A 111 -16.94 24.06 5.38
C THR A 111 -16.17 22.94 4.67
N VAL A 112 -15.37 22.14 5.39
CA VAL A 112 -15.82 20.84 5.90
C VAL A 112 -17.02 20.37 5.05
N GLU A 113 -16.76 19.85 3.85
CA GLU A 113 -17.76 19.07 3.10
C GLU A 113 -18.03 17.79 3.88
N GLY A 114 -18.81 17.96 4.93
CA GLY A 114 -19.27 16.97 5.87
C GLY A 114 -20.61 17.45 6.36
N GLU A 115 -21.58 17.50 5.45
CA GLU A 115 -22.98 17.15 5.71
C GLU A 115 -23.83 17.31 4.45
N LYS A 116 -24.26 16.14 3.93
CA LYS A 116 -25.28 15.86 2.89
C LYS A 116 -24.74 15.36 1.54
N GLU A 117 -24.33 14.08 1.53
CA GLU A 117 -24.72 13.06 0.53
C GLU A 117 -23.77 11.86 0.61
N GLN A 118 -23.91 11.01 1.65
CA GLN A 118 -23.52 9.58 1.60
C GLN A 118 -23.78 8.79 2.89
N ALA A 119 -24.50 9.34 3.88
CA ALA A 119 -24.74 8.69 5.17
C ALA A 119 -25.85 7.62 5.19
N THR A 120 -26.36 7.20 4.03
CA THR A 120 -27.06 5.91 3.88
C THR A 120 -26.89 5.45 2.45
N ARG A 121 -25.74 4.86 2.14
CA ARG A 121 -25.64 4.01 0.95
C ARG A 121 -26.53 2.80 1.23
N TYR A 122 -27.81 2.91 0.93
CA TYR A 122 -28.71 1.76 0.86
C TYR A 122 -27.99 0.71 0.00
N ILE A 123 -27.64 -0.44 0.59
CA ILE A 123 -27.07 -1.55 -0.17
C ILE A 123 -28.19 -2.04 -1.08
N ASN A 124 -28.28 -1.48 -2.28
CA ASN A 124 -29.21 -1.96 -3.28
C ASN A 124 -28.63 -3.23 -3.92
N ARG A 125 -29.51 -4.11 -4.39
CA ARG A 125 -29.20 -5.36 -5.09
C ARG A 125 -28.16 -5.15 -6.21
N ASP A 126 -28.19 -4.02 -6.90
CA ASP A 126 -27.23 -3.71 -7.98
C ASP A 126 -25.79 -3.49 -7.48
N ILE A 127 -25.61 -2.95 -6.27
CA ILE A 127 -24.29 -2.79 -5.65
C ILE A 127 -23.80 -4.17 -5.20
N LEU A 128 -24.69 -4.97 -4.60
CA LEU A 128 -24.38 -6.33 -4.16
C LEU A 128 -23.98 -7.23 -5.34
N VAL A 129 -24.73 -7.18 -6.45
CA VAL A 129 -24.43 -7.95 -7.67
C VAL A 129 -23.11 -7.49 -8.28
N ARG A 130 -22.81 -6.18 -8.28
CA ARG A 130 -21.52 -5.68 -8.78
C ARG A 130 -20.35 -6.12 -7.90
N ALA A 131 -20.51 -6.07 -6.58
CA ALA A 131 -19.50 -6.54 -5.63
C ALA A 131 -19.28 -8.07 -5.72
N LEU A 132 -20.37 -8.84 -5.89
CA LEU A 132 -20.29 -10.27 -6.11
C LEU A 132 -19.60 -10.60 -7.44
N LYS A 133 -19.97 -9.89 -8.52
CA LYS A 133 -19.34 -10.04 -9.84
C LYS A 133 -17.85 -9.70 -9.80
N SER A 134 -17.45 -8.66 -9.06
CA SER A 134 -16.03 -8.35 -8.90
C SER A 134 -15.29 -9.44 -8.12
N SER A 135 -15.93 -10.00 -7.08
CA SER A 135 -15.35 -11.08 -6.28
C SER A 135 -15.18 -12.36 -7.11
N VAL A 136 -16.20 -12.75 -7.88
CA VAL A 136 -16.13 -13.89 -8.81
C VAL A 136 -15.03 -13.69 -9.84
N ARG A 137 -14.90 -12.47 -10.40
CA ARG A 137 -13.83 -12.15 -11.34
C ARG A 137 -12.44 -12.28 -10.70
N GLN A 138 -12.27 -11.80 -9.46
CA GLN A 138 -11.01 -11.96 -8.73
C GLN A 138 -10.69 -13.43 -8.49
N PHE A 139 -11.68 -14.24 -8.11
CA PHE A 139 -11.51 -15.68 -7.94
C PHE A 139 -11.13 -16.38 -9.25
N ALA A 140 -11.80 -16.02 -10.35
CA ALA A 140 -11.49 -16.52 -11.68
C ALA A 140 -10.05 -16.16 -12.12
N ASN A 141 -9.54 -14.98 -11.73
CA ASN A 141 -8.15 -14.59 -12.00
C ASN A 141 -7.13 -15.42 -11.20
N ILE A 142 -7.50 -15.99 -10.06
CA ILE A 142 -6.63 -16.83 -9.23
C ILE A 142 -6.64 -18.30 -9.72
N LEU A 143 -7.70 -18.71 -10.41
CA LEU A 143 -7.88 -20.10 -10.85
C LEU A 143 -6.72 -20.65 -11.71
N PRO A 144 -6.12 -19.91 -12.67
CA PRO A 144 -4.97 -20.39 -13.43
C PRO A 144 -3.76 -20.70 -12.54
N ILE A 145 -3.54 -19.92 -11.48
CA ILE A 145 -2.45 -20.14 -10.53
C ILE A 145 -2.70 -21.43 -9.75
N LEU A 146 -3.93 -21.65 -9.25
CA LEU A 146 -4.28 -22.87 -8.53
C LEU A 146 -4.14 -24.12 -9.41
N ILE A 147 -4.59 -24.04 -10.67
CA ILE A 147 -4.43 -25.14 -11.64
C ILE A 147 -2.95 -25.40 -11.89
N GLY A 148 -2.14 -24.34 -12.10
CA GLY A 148 -0.69 -24.46 -12.27
C GLY A 148 -0.03 -25.15 -11.08
N VAL A 149 -0.37 -24.73 -9.87
CA VAL A 149 0.13 -25.31 -8.62
C VAL A 149 -0.21 -26.80 -8.51
N VAL A 150 -1.47 -27.18 -8.72
CA VAL A 150 -1.91 -28.59 -8.64
C VAL A 150 -1.20 -29.45 -9.68
N LEU A 151 -1.03 -28.93 -10.90
CA LEU A 151 -0.33 -29.64 -11.96
C LEU A 151 1.16 -29.78 -11.67
N CYS A 152 1.81 -28.73 -11.13
CA CYS A 152 3.20 -28.80 -10.69
C CYS A 152 3.42 -29.83 -9.59
N ILE A 153 2.51 -29.93 -8.59
CA ILE A 153 2.57 -30.98 -7.56
C ILE A 153 2.46 -32.36 -8.22
N GLY A 154 1.51 -32.54 -9.14
CA GLY A 154 1.32 -33.80 -9.85
C GLY A 154 2.54 -34.19 -10.67
N LEU A 155 3.12 -33.24 -11.41
CA LEU A 155 4.32 -33.46 -12.21
C LEU A 155 5.53 -33.78 -11.33
N PHE A 156 5.71 -33.07 -10.22
CA PHE A 156 6.77 -33.33 -9.26
C PHE A 156 6.65 -34.75 -8.69
N ASN A 157 5.47 -35.12 -8.19
CA ASN A 157 5.26 -36.46 -7.62
C ASN A 157 5.37 -37.59 -8.67
N ALA A 158 5.12 -37.30 -9.96
CA ALA A 158 5.21 -38.29 -11.03
C ALA A 158 6.65 -38.49 -11.54
N PHE A 159 7.45 -37.42 -11.61
CA PHE A 159 8.77 -37.44 -12.24
C PHE A 159 9.95 -37.33 -11.27
N VAL A 160 9.72 -36.85 -10.05
CA VAL A 160 10.76 -36.70 -9.03
C VAL A 160 10.64 -37.84 -8.03
N SER A 161 11.54 -38.81 -8.15
CA SER A 161 11.59 -39.95 -7.26
C SER A 161 12.37 -39.64 -5.98
N LYS A 162 12.19 -40.49 -4.95
CA LYS A 162 12.93 -40.36 -3.69
C LYS A 162 14.44 -40.53 -3.88
N GLU A 163 14.86 -41.37 -4.83
CA GLU A 163 16.27 -41.61 -5.13
C GLU A 163 16.92 -40.37 -5.76
N ALA A 164 16.20 -39.70 -6.67
CA ALA A 164 16.66 -38.44 -7.26
C ALA A 164 16.86 -37.37 -6.19
N LEU A 165 15.92 -37.25 -5.25
CA LEU A 165 16.03 -36.33 -4.12
C LEU A 165 17.16 -36.70 -3.16
N ALA A 166 17.34 -37.98 -2.86
CA ALA A 166 18.42 -38.46 -1.99
C ALA A 166 19.82 -38.28 -2.62
N SER A 167 19.92 -38.18 -3.95
CA SER A 167 21.17 -37.86 -4.63
C SER A 167 21.59 -36.39 -4.47
N ILE A 168 20.63 -35.50 -4.27
CA ILE A 168 20.84 -34.05 -4.14
C ILE A 168 20.91 -33.66 -2.67
N PHE A 169 20.02 -34.20 -1.85
CA PHE A 169 19.93 -33.96 -0.41
C PHE A 169 20.48 -35.16 0.34
N SER A 170 21.68 -34.97 0.86
CA SER A 170 22.50 -35.97 1.54
C SER A 170 22.04 -36.26 2.98
N GLY A 171 21.13 -35.46 3.52
CA GLY A 171 20.74 -35.45 4.93
C GLY A 171 21.69 -34.64 5.83
N ASN A 172 22.81 -34.13 5.27
CA ASN A 172 23.68 -33.21 5.98
C ASN A 172 23.09 -31.80 5.93
N VAL A 173 22.75 -31.25 7.10
CA VAL A 173 22.12 -29.93 7.24
C VAL A 173 22.86 -28.84 6.46
N VAL A 174 24.19 -28.80 6.50
CA VAL A 174 24.97 -27.73 5.85
C VAL A 174 24.90 -27.84 4.32
N LEU A 175 25.11 -29.04 3.78
CA LEU A 175 25.09 -29.27 2.33
C LEU A 175 23.67 -29.13 1.78
N ASP A 176 22.68 -29.65 2.49
CA ASP A 176 21.29 -29.59 2.08
C ASP A 176 20.74 -28.16 2.13
N THR A 177 21.18 -27.34 3.10
CA THR A 177 20.89 -25.90 3.13
C THR A 177 21.57 -25.15 1.97
N LEU A 178 22.81 -25.50 1.63
CA LEU A 178 23.51 -24.88 0.50
C LEU A 178 22.82 -25.22 -0.83
N TRP A 179 22.50 -26.49 -1.04
CA TRP A 179 21.75 -26.93 -2.22
C TRP A 179 20.35 -26.31 -2.26
N GLY A 180 19.65 -26.25 -1.12
CA GLY A 180 18.38 -25.55 -0.99
C GLY A 180 18.48 -24.09 -1.43
N ALA A 181 19.48 -23.35 -0.97
CA ALA A 181 19.70 -21.96 -1.36
C ALA A 181 20.06 -21.80 -2.85
N CYS A 182 20.89 -22.68 -3.40
CA CYS A 182 21.24 -22.66 -4.82
C CYS A 182 20.03 -22.91 -5.72
N PHE A 183 19.25 -23.96 -5.42
CA PHE A 183 18.04 -24.25 -6.18
C PHE A 183 16.96 -23.19 -5.96
N GLY A 184 16.82 -22.64 -4.75
CA GLY A 184 15.87 -21.58 -4.43
C GLY A 184 16.17 -20.29 -5.21
N SER A 185 17.46 -19.96 -5.38
CA SER A 185 17.89 -18.79 -6.15
C SER A 185 17.66 -18.93 -7.66
N ILE A 186 17.69 -20.15 -8.20
CA ILE A 186 17.46 -20.43 -9.63
C ILE A 186 15.96 -20.60 -9.91
N LEU A 187 15.23 -21.22 -8.98
CA LEU A 187 13.79 -21.50 -9.07
C LEU A 187 12.94 -20.39 -8.45
N ALA A 188 13.52 -19.20 -8.21
CA ALA A 188 12.86 -18.04 -7.61
C ALA A 188 11.61 -17.62 -8.42
N GLY A 189 10.49 -18.27 -8.11
CA GLY A 189 9.18 -18.04 -8.68
C GLY A 189 8.34 -17.17 -7.76
N THR A 190 7.03 -17.07 -8.05
CA THR A 190 6.12 -16.45 -7.10
C THR A 190 6.15 -17.24 -5.78
N PRO A 191 6.08 -16.59 -4.60
CA PRO A 191 6.21 -17.27 -3.30
C PRO A 191 5.31 -18.51 -3.16
N ILE A 192 4.13 -18.47 -3.80
CA ILE A 192 3.16 -19.56 -3.87
C ILE A 192 3.79 -20.87 -4.38
N ASN A 193 4.64 -20.83 -5.41
CA ASN A 193 5.27 -22.02 -5.98
C ASN A 193 6.34 -22.62 -5.03
N SER A 194 7.11 -21.78 -4.34
CA SER A 194 8.13 -22.21 -3.39
C SER A 194 7.52 -22.92 -2.19
N TYR A 195 6.37 -22.45 -1.69
CA TYR A 195 5.62 -23.14 -0.62
C TYR A 195 5.11 -24.52 -1.05
N VAL A 196 4.62 -24.62 -2.29
CA VAL A 196 4.08 -25.86 -2.85
C VAL A 196 5.16 -26.93 -3.02
N ILE A 197 6.30 -26.54 -3.61
CA ILE A 197 7.46 -27.42 -3.79
C ILE A 197 8.02 -27.80 -2.43
N GLY A 198 8.15 -26.84 -1.50
CA GLY A 198 8.60 -27.10 -0.13
C GLY A 198 7.75 -28.15 0.58
N ALA A 199 6.42 -28.06 0.47
CA ALA A 199 5.51 -29.07 1.04
C ALA A 199 5.73 -30.46 0.41
N ALA A 200 5.94 -30.54 -0.91
CA ALA A 200 6.24 -31.81 -1.58
C ALA A 200 7.58 -32.41 -1.13
N LEU A 201 8.63 -31.59 -0.96
CA LEU A 201 9.95 -32.01 -0.49
C LEU A 201 9.90 -32.54 0.95
N LEU A 202 9.16 -31.86 1.86
CA LEU A 202 8.94 -32.33 3.23
C LEU A 202 8.25 -33.70 3.25
N ASN A 203 7.23 -33.90 2.40
CA ASN A 203 6.54 -35.18 2.28
C ASN A 203 7.46 -36.31 1.74
N HIS A 204 8.55 -35.96 1.04
CA HIS A 204 9.57 -36.89 0.58
C HIS A 204 10.73 -37.08 1.59
N GLY A 205 10.64 -36.48 2.78
CA GLY A 205 11.60 -36.67 3.87
C GLY A 205 12.79 -35.72 3.85
N ILE A 206 12.75 -34.65 3.03
CA ILE A 206 13.79 -33.63 3.02
C ILE A 206 13.66 -32.75 4.27
N SER A 207 14.81 -32.36 4.82
CA SER A 207 14.86 -31.58 6.06
C SER A 207 14.20 -30.21 5.91
N LEU A 208 13.61 -29.72 7.02
CA LEU A 208 13.00 -28.39 7.07
C LEU A 208 14.02 -27.29 6.74
N PHE A 209 15.29 -27.46 7.14
CA PHE A 209 16.38 -26.51 6.88
C PHE A 209 16.66 -26.33 5.38
N ALA A 210 16.64 -27.42 4.62
CA ALA A 210 16.82 -27.39 3.17
C ALA A 210 15.63 -26.72 2.48
N VAL A 211 14.40 -27.02 2.94
CA VAL A 211 13.16 -26.45 2.41
C VAL A 211 13.06 -24.96 2.70
N THR A 212 13.43 -24.50 3.90
CA THR A 212 13.45 -23.06 4.22
C THR A 212 14.49 -22.30 3.42
N ALA A 213 15.61 -22.94 3.08
CA ALA A 213 16.63 -22.33 2.23
C ALA A 213 16.18 -22.22 0.76
N LEU A 214 15.24 -23.05 0.33
CA LEU A 214 14.65 -23.03 -1.01
C LEU A 214 13.58 -21.92 -1.18
N ILE A 215 12.89 -21.54 -0.10
CA ILE A 215 11.86 -20.50 -0.11
C ILE A 215 12.54 -19.12 0.00
N VAL A 216 12.98 -18.61 -1.16
CA VAL A 216 13.58 -17.27 -1.34
C VAL A 216 12.60 -16.37 -2.09
#